data_AF-A0A8S3Y6N9-F1
#
_entry.id   AF-A0A8S3Y6N9-F1
#
_cell.length_a   1.000
_cell.length_b   1.000
_cell.length_c   1.000
_cell.angle_alpha   90.00
_cell.angle_beta   90.00
_cell.angle_gamma   90.00
#
_symmetry.space_group_name_H-M   'P 1'
#
loop_
_entity.id
_entity.type
_entity.pdbx_description
1 polymer ?
#
loop_
_entity_poly.entity_id
_entity_poly.type
_entity_poly.pdbx_seq_one_letter_code
_entity_poly.pdbx_strand_id
1 'polypeptide(L)'
;MDKLLVRQSELMVTIERIGVNFSKDSSSGKTLDYSYIEKRIRALGDLWSEFEAIVRTLASYEDNQHEYFAKNIFARIKEYYESTRRYV
;
A
#
# COMPACT_ATOMS: atom_id res chain seq x y z
N MET A 1 -5.25 -10.76 -16.76
CA MET A 1 -5.16 -9.31 -16.49
C MET A 1 -6.16 -8.88 -15.42
N ASP A 2 -7.46 -9.10 -15.61
CA ASP A 2 -8.50 -8.70 -14.64
C ASP A 2 -8.27 -9.15 -13.19
N LYS A 3 -7.89 -10.41 -12.95
CA LYS A 3 -7.63 -10.92 -11.60
C LYS A 3 -6.49 -10.17 -10.89
N LEU A 4 -5.47 -9.74 -11.63
CA LEU A 4 -4.34 -8.97 -11.08
C LEU A 4 -4.78 -7.56 -10.72
N LEU A 5 -5.62 -6.94 -11.54
CA LEU A 5 -6.16 -5.59 -11.32
C LEU A 5 -7.13 -5.53 -10.14
N VAL A 6 -7.98 -6.55 -10.00
CA VAL A 6 -8.86 -6.72 -8.82
C VAL A 6 -7.99 -6.85 -7.57
N ARG A 7 -7.00 -7.75 -7.59
CA ARG A 7 -6.11 -7.97 -6.46
C ARG A 7 -5.34 -6.71 -6.06
N GLN A 8 -4.88 -5.95 -7.04
CA GLN A 8 -4.19 -4.70 -6.82
C GLN A 8 -5.07 -3.62 -6.18
N SER A 9 -6.34 -3.57 -6.58
CA SER A 9 -7.34 -2.67 -5.98
C SER A 9 -7.64 -3.04 -4.52
N GLU A 10 -7.72 -4.34 -4.21
CA GLU A 10 -7.87 -4.83 -2.83
C GLU A 10 -6.67 -4.47 -1.95
N LEU A 11 -5.45 -4.65 -2.48
CA LEU A 11 -4.21 -4.29 -1.80
C LEU A 11 -4.14 -2.79 -1.53
N MET A 12 -4.54 -1.98 -2.51
CA MET A 12 -4.64 -0.52 -2.38
C MET A 12 -5.56 -0.11 -1.21
N VAL A 13 -6.80 -0.61 -1.20
CA VAL A 13 -7.76 -0.33 -0.13
C VAL A 13 -7.23 -0.77 1.23
N THR A 14 -6.54 -1.91 1.28
CA THR A 14 -5.96 -2.45 2.52
C THR A 14 -4.82 -1.57 3.04
N ILE A 15 -3.90 -1.16 2.18
CA ILE A 15 -2.78 -0.26 2.52
C ILE A 15 -3.30 1.08 3.02
N GLU A 16 -4.28 1.68 2.33
CA GLU A 16 -4.91 2.94 2.75
C GLU A 16 -5.58 2.82 4.12
N ARG A 17 -6.27 1.70 4.38
CA ARG A 17 -6.94 1.45 5.65
C ARG A 17 -5.95 1.31 6.81
N ILE A 18 -4.83 0.61 6.59
CA ILE A 18 -3.75 0.50 7.60
C ILE A 18 -3.19 1.89 7.90
N GLY A 19 -2.96 2.68 6.86
CA GLY A 19 -2.48 4.06 6.95
C GLY A 19 -3.38 5.00 7.75
N VAL A 20 -4.69 5.02 7.44
CA VAL A 20 -5.68 5.84 8.18
C VAL A 20 -5.74 5.42 9.65
N ASN A 21 -5.72 4.12 9.93
CA ASN A 21 -5.73 3.63 11.31
C ASN A 21 -4.45 4.03 12.05
N PHE A 22 -3.29 4.00 11.39
CA PHE A 22 -2.01 4.41 11.99
C PHE A 22 -2.00 5.90 12.33
N SER A 23 -2.49 6.76 11.42
CA SER A 23 -2.61 8.21 11.65
C SER A 23 -3.61 8.55 12.77
N LYS A 24 -4.72 7.83 12.87
CA LYS A 24 -5.68 8.00 13.98
C LYS A 24 -5.08 7.56 15.31
N ASP A 25 -4.39 6.41 15.32
CA ASP A 25 -3.77 5.88 16.52
C ASP A 25 -2.67 6.83 17.03
N SER A 26 -1.83 7.39 16.15
CA SER A 26 -0.81 8.39 16.52
C SER A 26 -1.42 9.70 17.02
N SER A 27 -2.52 10.15 16.41
CA SER A 27 -3.25 11.36 16.83
C SER A 27 -3.97 11.19 18.18
N SER A 28 -4.30 9.95 18.56
CA SER A 28 -5.01 9.65 19.80
C SER A 28 -4.12 9.66 21.05
N GLY A 29 -2.82 9.91 20.91
CA GLY A 29 -1.86 9.92 22.03
C GLY A 29 -1.66 8.55 22.68
N LYS A 30 -2.26 7.49 22.13
CA LYS A 30 -1.95 6.12 22.51
C LYS A 30 -0.52 5.87 22.07
N THR A 31 0.37 5.72 23.05
CA THR A 31 1.71 5.17 22.82
C THR A 31 1.50 3.79 22.21
N LEU A 32 1.57 3.71 20.89
CA LEU A 32 1.50 2.45 20.20
C LEU A 32 2.72 1.66 20.66
N ASP A 33 2.49 0.52 21.30
CA ASP A 33 3.54 -0.42 21.66
C ASP A 33 4.45 -0.62 20.43
N TYR A 34 5.76 -0.50 20.64
CA TYR A 34 6.76 -0.69 19.58
C TYR A 34 6.51 -2.00 18.81
N SER A 35 6.09 -3.07 19.51
CA SER A 35 5.75 -4.36 18.89
C SER A 35 4.51 -4.30 17.98
N TYR A 36 3.55 -3.43 18.27
CA TYR A 36 2.36 -3.19 17.45
C TYR A 36 2.72 -2.41 16.19
N ILE A 37 3.58 -1.40 16.33
CA ILE A 37 4.10 -0.61 15.21
C ILE A 37 4.90 -1.51 14.26
N GLU A 38 5.83 -2.32 14.77
CA GLU A 38 6.63 -3.24 13.96
C GLU A 38 5.78 -4.27 13.20
N LYS A 39 4.76 -4.85 13.85
CA LYS A 39 3.85 -5.79 13.18
C LYS A 39 3.10 -5.15 12.01
N ARG A 40 2.67 -3.89 12.19
CA ARG A 40 2.00 -3.14 11.12
C ARG A 40 2.96 -2.76 10.00
N ILE A 41 4.19 -2.36 10.30
CA ILE A 41 5.22 -2.12 9.27
C ILE A 41 5.51 -3.39 8.49
N ARG A 42 5.69 -4.54 9.16
CA ARG A 42 5.93 -5.82 8.48
C ARG A 42 4.78 -6.17 7.55
N ALA A 43 3.54 -6.10 8.05
CA ALA A 43 2.37 -6.34 7.22
C ALA A 43 2.29 -5.36 6.03
N LEU A 44 2.61 -4.09 6.25
CA LEU A 44 2.68 -3.09 5.17
C LEU A 44 3.77 -3.42 4.14
N GLY A 45 4.93 -3.91 4.60
CA GLY A 45 6.03 -4.34 3.74
C GLY A 45 5.68 -5.57 2.90
N ASP A 46 5.01 -6.55 3.49
CA ASP A 46 4.54 -7.74 2.77
C ASP A 46 3.50 -7.37 1.70
N LEU A 47 2.53 -6.51 2.06
CA LEU A 47 1.52 -5.98 1.13
C LEU A 47 2.15 -5.13 0.02
N TRP A 48 3.16 -4.32 0.34
CA TRP A 48 3.89 -3.51 -0.64
C TRP A 48 4.69 -4.39 -1.61
N SER A 49 5.34 -5.44 -1.10
CA SER A 49 6.07 -6.41 -1.93
C SER A 49 5.15 -7.13 -2.90
N GLU A 50 3.98 -7.59 -2.43
CA GLU A 50 2.94 -8.19 -3.28
C GLU A 50 2.45 -7.18 -4.34
N PHE A 51 2.20 -5.93 -3.92
CA PHE A 51 1.78 -4.86 -4.82
C PHE A 51 2.83 -4.57 -5.90
N GLU A 52 4.12 -4.45 -5.54
CA GLU A 52 5.21 -4.21 -6.50
C GLU A 52 5.38 -5.36 -7.49
N ALA A 53 5.25 -6.61 -7.02
CA ALA A 53 5.29 -7.78 -7.90
C ALA A 53 4.16 -7.72 -8.94
N ILE A 54 2.93 -7.42 -8.51
CA ILE A 54 1.77 -7.27 -9.40
C ILE A 54 1.98 -6.11 -10.38
N VAL A 55 2.53 -4.98 -9.93
CA VAL A 55 2.85 -3.84 -10.79
C VAL A 55 3.85 -4.23 -11.87
N ARG A 56 4.92 -4.93 -11.53
CA ARG A 56 5.93 -5.39 -12.50
C ARG A 56 5.32 -6.36 -13.51
N THR A 57 4.46 -7.26 -13.07
CA THR A 57 3.72 -8.15 -13.96
C THR A 57 2.79 -7.35 -14.88
N LEU A 58 2.05 -6.37 -14.36
CA LEU A 58 1.18 -5.51 -15.16
C LEU A 58 1.94 -4.63 -16.16
N ALA A 59 3.11 -4.09 -15.78
CA ALA A 59 3.97 -3.32 -16.66
C ALA A 59 4.59 -4.13 -17.80
N SER A 60 4.57 -5.47 -17.70
CA SER A 60 4.99 -6.36 -18.80
C SER A 60 3.89 -6.58 -19.86
N TYR A 61 2.65 -6.15 -19.59
CA TYR A 61 1.60 -6.14 -20.60
C TYR A 61 1.66 -4.82 -21.39
N GLU A 62 1.54 -4.88 -22.72
CA GLU A 62 1.54 -3.71 -23.62
C GLU A 62 0.26 -2.85 -23.53
N ASP A 63 -0.74 -3.27 -22.76
CA ASP A 63 -2.01 -2.54 -22.63
C ASP A 63 -1.93 -1.47 -21.54
N ASN A 64 -1.57 -0.27 -21.99
CA ASN A 64 -1.43 0.92 -21.16
C ASN A 64 -2.75 1.70 -21.00
N GLN A 65 -3.85 1.22 -21.59
CA GLN A 65 -5.14 1.94 -21.60
C GLN A 65 -5.98 1.67 -20.35
N HIS A 66 -5.57 0.73 -19.51
CA HIS A 66 -6.30 0.43 -18.28
C HIS A 66 -6.22 1.59 -17.28
N GLU A 67 -7.35 1.89 -16.63
CA GLU A 67 -7.52 3.03 -15.71
C GLU A 67 -6.49 3.05 -14.56
N TYR A 68 -5.98 1.87 -14.22
CA TYR A 68 -4.87 1.67 -13.29
C TYR A 68 -3.62 2.50 -13.65
N PHE A 69 -3.23 2.51 -14.93
CA PHE A 69 -2.07 3.27 -15.43
C PHE A 69 -2.38 4.76 -15.53
N ALA A 70 -3.63 5.11 -15.85
CA ALA A 70 -4.07 6.51 -15.97
C ALA A 70 -4.13 7.24 -14.61
N LYS A 71 -4.43 6.52 -13.52
CA LYS A 71 -4.68 7.12 -12.20
C LYS A 71 -3.45 7.32 -11.31
N ASN A 72 -2.24 7.09 -11.84
CA ASN A 72 -0.97 7.22 -11.09
C ASN A 72 -1.00 6.51 -9.71
N ILE A 73 -1.71 5.37 -9.64
CA ILE A 73 -2.01 4.66 -8.40
C ILE A 73 -0.74 4.20 -7.71
N PHE A 74 0.25 3.77 -8.49
CA PHE A 74 1.56 3.35 -7.98
C PHE A 74 2.25 4.47 -7.18
N ALA A 75 2.31 5.70 -7.71
CA ALA A 75 2.99 6.81 -7.05
C ALA A 75 2.31 7.14 -5.71
N ARG A 76 0.98 7.19 -5.69
CA ARG A 76 0.20 7.47 -4.47
C ARG A 76 0.42 6.43 -3.38
N ILE A 77 0.42 5.13 -3.74
CA ILE A 77 0.64 4.05 -2.75
C ILE A 77 2.10 4.04 -2.28
N LYS A 78 3.06 4.30 -3.17
CA LYS A 78 4.47 4.43 -2.83
C LYS A 78 4.71 5.54 -1.81
N GLU A 79 4.15 6.72 -2.06
CA GLU A 79 4.27 7.88 -1.18
C GLU A 79 3.68 7.57 0.22
N TYR A 80 2.58 6.82 0.26
CA TYR A 80 1.95 6.35 1.50
C TYR A 80 2.80 5.33 2.27
N TYR A 81 3.42 4.40 1.56
CA TYR A 81 4.35 3.44 2.14
C TYR A 81 5.56 4.15 2.75
N GLU A 82 6.16 5.08 2.00
CA GLU A 82 7.31 5.87 2.44
C GLU A 82 6.96 6.78 3.63
N SER A 83 5.79 7.43 3.64
CA SER A 83 5.36 8.26 4.76
C SER A 83 5.17 7.42 6.02
N THR A 84 4.53 6.25 5.92
CA THR A 84 4.28 5.37 7.06
C THR A 84 5.58 4.83 7.64
N ARG A 85 6.56 4.52 6.79
CA ARG A 85 7.89 4.07 7.23
C ARG A 85 8.70 5.16 7.95
N ARG A 86 8.47 6.45 7.63
CA ARG A 86 9.14 7.58 8.31
C ARG A 86 8.55 7.94 9.68
N TYR A 87 7.34 7.48 9.99
CA TYR A 87 6.68 7.72 11.28
C TYR A 87 7.19 6.82 12.42
N VAL A 88 8.07 5.87 12.10
CA VAL A 88 8.69 4.92 13.04
C VAL A 88 10.18 5.17 13.07
#